data_AF-A0A183E0E5-F1
#
_entry.id   AF-A0A183E0E5-F1
#
_cell.length_a   1.000
_cell.length_b   1.000
_cell.length_c   1.000
_cell.angle_alpha   90.00
_cell.angle_beta   90.00
_cell.angle_gamma   90.00
#
_symmetry.space_group_name_H-M   'P 1'
#
loop_
_entity.id
_entity.type
_entity.pdbx_description
1 polymer ?
#
loop_
_entity_poly.entity_id
_entity_poly.type
_entity_poly.pdbx_seq_one_letter_code
_entity_poly.pdbx_strand_id
1 'polypeptide(L)'
;MTGPATTELNQTRIPVYMSHLPAGTSMANVLHWAQMVNSKMTQMYDYGSTSKNMKHYNSSSPPLYNLSRVNAPVYLYWSDKDWLADKQDIKVIIPIHFYHTS
;
A
#
# COMPACT_ATOMS: atom_id res chain seq x y z
N MET A 1 14.66 4.66 -0.70
CA MET A 1 14.97 4.85 0.75
C MET A 1 14.03 4.07 1.67
N THR A 2 13.12 3.24 1.15
CA THR A 2 12.17 2.44 1.93
C THR A 2 12.43 0.95 1.66
N GLY A 3 13.62 0.50 2.03
CA GLY A 3 14.12 -0.84 1.76
C GLY A 3 15.56 -0.99 2.29
N PRO A 4 16.13 -2.20 2.24
CA PRO A 4 17.46 -2.47 2.76
C PRO A 4 18.54 -1.70 1.99
N ALA A 5 19.74 -1.61 2.56
CA ALA A 5 20.90 -1.08 1.84
C ALA A 5 21.17 -1.95 0.59
N THR A 6 21.37 -1.31 -0.55
CA THR A 6 21.64 -2.00 -1.83
C THR A 6 22.77 -1.32 -2.59
N THR A 7 23.41 -2.09 -3.48
CA THR A 7 24.35 -1.59 -4.49
C THR A 7 23.66 -0.92 -5.68
N GLU A 8 22.35 -1.13 -5.83
CA GLU A 8 21.54 -0.63 -6.95
C GLU A 8 21.27 0.88 -6.87
N LEU A 9 21.55 1.52 -5.73
CA LEU A 9 21.37 2.95 -5.56
C LEU A 9 22.57 3.74 -6.11
N ASN A 10 22.33 4.64 -7.05
CA ASN A 10 23.34 5.59 -7.50
C ASN A 10 23.67 6.59 -6.37
N GLN A 11 24.77 6.34 -5.66
CA GLN A 11 25.16 7.10 -4.47
C GLN A 11 25.43 8.59 -4.77
N THR A 12 25.96 8.91 -5.95
CA THR A 12 26.26 10.30 -6.34
C THR A 12 24.99 11.16 -6.50
N ARG A 13 23.84 10.52 -6.68
CA ARG A 13 22.53 11.20 -6.82
C ARG A 13 21.72 11.26 -5.54
N ILE A 14 22.23 10.76 -4.41
CA ILE A 14 21.54 10.83 -3.10
C ILE A 14 21.05 12.25 -2.76
N PRO A 15 21.83 13.33 -2.95
CA PRO A 15 21.36 14.68 -2.65
C PRO A 15 20.13 15.09 -3.47
N VAL A 16 20.06 14.64 -4.72
CA VAL A 16 18.91 14.90 -5.61
C VAL A 16 17.67 14.13 -5.15
N TYR A 17 17.83 12.89 -4.72
CA TYR A 17 16.71 12.10 -4.19
C TYR A 17 16.17 12.70 -2.89
N MET A 18 17.05 13.12 -1.98
CA MET A 18 16.69 13.71 -0.70
C MET A 18 16.01 15.07 -0.83
N SER A 19 16.36 15.87 -1.84
CA SER A 19 15.72 17.18 -2.05
C SER A 19 14.28 17.09 -2.56
N HIS A 20 13.85 15.91 -3.04
CA HIS A 20 12.50 15.69 -3.58
C HIS A 20 11.68 14.70 -2.75
N LEU A 21 12.27 14.08 -1.73
CA LEU A 21 11.64 13.04 -0.92
C LEU A 21 11.79 13.33 0.59
N PRO A 22 10.71 13.22 1.38
CA PRO A 22 9.33 13.04 0.96
C PRO A 22 8.72 14.36 0.45
N ALA A 23 7.88 14.29 -0.59
CA ALA A 23 7.11 15.45 -1.10
C ALA A 23 5.92 15.85 -0.19
N GLY A 24 5.84 15.28 1.03
CA GLY A 24 4.74 15.48 1.98
C GLY A 24 3.53 14.58 1.72
N THR A 25 2.79 14.29 2.78
CA THR A 25 1.49 13.60 2.72
C THR A 25 0.63 14.02 3.93
N SER A 26 -0.67 13.76 3.91
CA SER A 26 -1.57 14.12 5.02
C SER A 26 -1.45 13.13 6.19
N MET A 27 -1.73 13.60 7.41
CA MET A 27 -1.75 12.69 8.57
C MET A 27 -2.85 11.65 8.49
N ALA A 28 -3.95 11.95 7.81
CA ALA A 28 -4.99 10.97 7.51
C ALA A 28 -4.45 9.81 6.66
N ASN A 29 -3.58 10.09 5.68
CA ASN A 29 -2.97 9.05 4.85
C ASN A 29 -2.01 8.17 5.67
N VAL A 30 -1.19 8.76 6.54
CA VAL A 30 -0.29 8.00 7.43
C VAL A 30 -1.10 7.12 8.40
N LEU A 31 -2.16 7.67 8.99
CA LEU A 31 -3.04 6.92 9.88
C LEU A 31 -3.77 5.80 9.14
N HIS A 32 -4.17 6.02 7.89
CA HIS A 32 -4.78 4.98 7.08
C HIS A 32 -3.85 3.79 6.85
N TRP A 33 -2.58 4.05 6.55
CA TRP A 33 -1.57 2.99 6.45
C TRP A 33 -1.44 2.21 7.75
N ALA A 34 -1.41 2.89 8.90
CA ALA A 34 -1.39 2.22 10.20
C ALA A 34 -2.64 1.36 10.44
N GLN A 35 -3.83 1.82 10.03
CA GLN A 35 -5.07 1.05 10.10
C GLN A 35 -5.01 -0.23 9.26
N MET A 36 -4.47 -0.17 8.04
CA MET A 36 -4.30 -1.36 7.18
C MET A 36 -3.31 -2.35 7.81
N VAL A 37 -2.17 -1.87 8.31
CA VAL A 37 -1.17 -2.72 8.99
C VAL A 37 -1.74 -3.42 10.22
N ASN A 38 -2.56 -2.72 11.02
CA ASN A 38 -3.16 -3.26 12.24
C ASN A 38 -4.32 -4.23 11.94
N SER A 39 -5.19 -3.88 11.00
CA SER A 39 -6.37 -4.69 10.65
C SER A 39 -6.06 -5.90 9.76
N LYS A 40 -4.91 -5.89 9.06
CA LYS A 40 -4.57 -6.87 8.01
C LYS A 40 -5.59 -6.93 6.88
N MET A 41 -6.30 -5.83 6.66
CA MET A 41 -7.35 -5.71 5.64
C MET A 41 -7.06 -4.55 4.71
N THR A 42 -7.17 -4.81 3.40
CA THR A 42 -7.19 -3.77 2.36
C THR A 42 -8.59 -3.18 2.30
N GLN A 43 -8.83 -2.16 3.13
CA GLN A 43 -10.15 -1.56 3.34
C GLN A 43 -10.09 -0.04 3.28
N MET A 44 -11.26 0.59 3.16
CA MET A 44 -11.39 2.05 3.20
C MET A 44 -10.99 2.63 4.58
N TYR A 45 -10.79 3.94 4.66
CA TYR A 45 -10.40 4.61 5.90
C TYR A 45 -11.42 4.41 7.03
N ASP A 46 -10.96 3.99 8.21
CA ASP A 46 -11.84 3.90 9.38
C ASP A 46 -11.90 5.26 10.09
N TYR A 47 -13.09 5.85 10.19
CA TYR A 47 -13.29 7.12 10.87
C TYR A 47 -13.35 7.00 12.40
N GLY A 48 -13.15 5.80 12.95
CA GLY A 48 -13.03 5.52 14.38
C GLY A 48 -14.36 5.46 15.13
N SER A 49 -15.50 5.57 14.43
CA SER A 49 -16.81 5.32 15.02
C SER A 49 -17.83 4.87 13.98
N THR A 50 -18.77 4.02 14.41
CA THR A 50 -19.88 3.52 13.59
C THR A 50 -20.68 4.66 12.96
N SER A 51 -20.98 5.73 13.70
CA SER A 51 -21.73 6.87 13.19
C SER A 51 -20.99 7.60 12.06
N LYS A 52 -19.67 7.77 12.19
CA LYS A 52 -18.86 8.41 11.15
C LYS A 52 -18.72 7.49 9.93
N ASN A 53 -18.43 6.21 10.12
CA ASN A 53 -18.38 5.25 9.01
C ASN A 53 -19.72 5.17 8.28
N MET A 54 -20.84 5.19 9.00
CA MET A 54 -22.18 5.23 8.40
C MET A 54 -22.38 6.50 7.55
N LYS A 55 -21.97 7.66 8.06
CA LYS A 55 -22.03 8.93 7.31
C LYS A 55 -21.20 8.91 6.02
N HIS A 56 -20.08 8.20 6.01
CA HIS A 56 -19.16 8.15 4.86
C HIS A 56 -19.47 7.03 3.87
N TYR A 57 -19.94 5.87 4.35
CA TYR A 57 -20.03 4.64 3.56
C TYR A 57 -21.40 3.99 3.55
N ASN A 58 -22.37 4.51 4.31
CA ASN A 58 -23.64 3.82 4.61
C ASN A 58 -23.41 2.41 5.17
N SER A 59 -22.29 2.23 5.89
CA SER A 59 -21.87 0.97 6.50
C SER A 59 -21.29 1.25 7.88
N SER A 60 -21.54 0.34 8.83
CA SER A 60 -21.00 0.44 10.20
C SER A 60 -19.48 0.26 10.26
N SER A 61 -18.93 -0.48 9.30
CA SER A 61 -17.50 -0.75 9.15
C SER A 61 -16.98 -0.24 7.80
N PRO A 62 -15.69 0.12 7.69
CA PRO A 62 -15.08 0.46 6.41
C PRO A 62 -15.20 -0.71 5.41
N PRO A 63 -15.70 -0.46 4.18
CA PRO A 63 -15.78 -1.51 3.16
C PRO A 63 -14.40 -2.03 2.72
N LEU A 64 -14.33 -3.31 2.37
CA LEU A 64 -13.14 -3.91 1.76
C LEU A 64 -13.02 -3.51 0.28
N TYR A 65 -11.79 -3.30 -0.18
CA TYR A 65 -11.50 -3.18 -1.61
C TYR A 65 -11.50 -4.57 -2.24
N ASN A 66 -12.48 -4.83 -3.12
CA ASN A 66 -12.52 -6.09 -3.84
C ASN A 66 -11.61 -6.05 -5.08
N LEU A 67 -10.39 -6.53 -4.92
CA LEU A 67 -9.39 -6.56 -5.99
C LEU A 67 -9.80 -7.45 -7.18
N SER A 68 -10.72 -8.41 -7.01
CA SER A 68 -11.20 -9.23 -8.15
C SER A 68 -12.03 -8.44 -9.16
N ARG A 69 -12.41 -7.21 -8.82
CA ARG A 69 -13.09 -6.28 -9.73
C ARG A 69 -12.11 -5.47 -10.58
N VAL A 70 -10.81 -5.58 -10.35
CA VAL A 70 -9.79 -4.98 -11.23
C VAL A 70 -9.74 -5.81 -12.50
N ASN A 71 -10.25 -5.24 -13.60
CA ASN A 71 -10.37 -5.92 -14.91
C ASN A 71 -9.36 -5.40 -15.95
N ALA A 72 -8.56 -4.40 -15.59
CA ALA A 72 -7.48 -3.93 -16.45
C ALA A 72 -6.34 -4.96 -16.48
N PRO A 73 -5.63 -5.14 -17.60
CA PRO A 73 -4.40 -5.93 -17.63
C PRO A 73 -3.35 -5.30 -16.69
N VAL A 74 -2.82 -6.07 -15.75
CA VAL A 74 -1.80 -5.59 -14.80
C VAL A 74 -0.59 -6.53 -14.79
N TYR A 75 0.59 -5.91 -14.87
CA TYR A 75 1.88 -6.55 -14.62
C TYR A 75 2.32 -6.22 -13.20
N LEU A 76 2.71 -7.23 -12.44
CA LEU A 76 3.16 -7.08 -11.05
C LEU A 76 4.64 -7.45 -10.92
N TYR A 77 5.45 -6.46 -10.54
CA TYR A 77 6.85 -6.62 -10.18
C TYR A 77 6.97 -6.46 -8.66
N TRP A 78 7.67 -7.39 -8.01
CA TRP A 78 7.91 -7.36 -6.57
C TRP A 78 9.24 -8.03 -6.25
N SER A 79 9.79 -7.79 -5.05
CA SER A 79 11.07 -8.35 -4.63
C SER A 79 10.96 -9.00 -3.25
N ASP A 80 11.64 -10.12 -3.05
CA ASP A 80 11.75 -10.80 -1.75
C ASP A 80 12.35 -9.90 -0.65
N LYS A 81 13.05 -8.82 -1.02
CA LYS A 81 13.71 -7.89 -0.08
C LYS A 81 12.93 -6.60 0.17
N ASP A 82 11.71 -6.48 -0.37
CA ASP A 82 10.86 -5.31 -0.16
C ASP A 82 10.31 -5.28 1.28
N TRP A 83 10.50 -4.15 1.97
CA TRP A 83 10.03 -3.97 3.36
C TRP A 83 8.55 -3.59 3.44
N LEU A 84 7.98 -3.03 2.37
CA LEU A 84 6.61 -2.52 2.35
C LEU A 84 5.65 -3.44 1.60
N ALA A 85 6.11 -4.06 0.51
CA ALA A 85 5.35 -5.02 -0.27
C ALA A 85 5.94 -6.43 -0.08
N ASP A 86 5.83 -6.96 1.13
CA ASP A 86 6.46 -8.23 1.49
C ASP A 86 5.83 -9.43 0.75
N LYS A 87 6.57 -10.54 0.73
CA LYS A 87 6.16 -11.78 0.05
C LYS A 87 4.81 -12.31 0.53
N GLN A 88 4.47 -12.14 1.81
CA GLN A 88 3.21 -12.65 2.35
C GLN A 88 2.03 -11.87 1.78
N ASP A 89 2.10 -10.54 1.81
CA ASP A 89 1.08 -9.68 1.24
C ASP A 89 0.92 -9.91 -0.28
N ILE A 90 2.04 -10.07 -1.00
CA ILE A 90 2.02 -10.37 -2.44
C ILE A 90 1.33 -11.71 -2.76
N LYS A 91 1.51 -12.75 -1.94
CA LYS A 91 0.84 -14.05 -2.14
C LYS A 91 -0.68 -13.97 -2.01
N VAL A 92 -1.20 -13.02 -1.23
CA VAL A 92 -2.64 -12.77 -1.12
C VAL A 92 -3.17 -12.05 -2.37
N ILE A 93 -2.34 -11.22 -3.01
CA ILE A 93 -2.71 -10.37 -4.15
C ILE A 93 -2.57 -11.11 -5.50
N ILE A 94 -1.51 -11.91 -5.71
CA ILE A 94 -1.22 -12.63 -6.97
C ILE A 94 -2.38 -13.45 -7.54
N PRO A 95 -3.22 -14.16 -6.74
CA PRO A 95 -4.31 -14.99 -7.25
C PRO A 95 -5.38 -14.22 -8.06
N ILE A 96 -5.29 -12.90 -8.16
CA ILE A 96 -6.36 -12.00 -8.61
C ILE A 96 -6.09 -11.45 -10.03
N HIS A 97 -5.68 -12.29 -10.99
CA HIS A 97 -5.44 -11.92 -12.40
C HIS A 97 -4.20 -11.03 -12.68
N PHE A 98 -3.11 -11.21 -11.94
CA PHE A 98 -1.86 -10.51 -12.24
C PHE A 98 -0.90 -11.38 -13.06
N TYR A 99 -0.31 -10.82 -14.11
CA TYR A 99 0.82 -11.47 -14.79
C TYR A 99 2.08 -11.26 -13.96
N HIS A 100 2.69 -12.35 -13.50
CA HIS A 100 3.95 -12.31 -12.76
C HIS A 100 5.13 -12.13 -13.71
N THR A 101 5.93 -11.11 -13.47
CA THR A 101 7.20 -10.88 -14.17
C THR A 101 8.29 -10.77 -13.11
N SER A 102 9.16 -11.78 -13.05
CA SER A 102 10.31 -11.88 -12.15
C SER A 102 11.44 -10.93 -12.52
#